data_AF-A0A949UIT6-F1
#
_entry.id   AF-A0A949UIT6-F1
#
_cell.length_a   1.000
_cell.length_b   1.000
_cell.length_c   1.000
_cell.angle_alpha   90.00
_cell.angle_beta   90.00
_cell.angle_gamma   90.00
#
_symmetry.space_group_name_H-M   'P 1'
#
loop_
_entity.id
_entity.type
_entity.pdbx_description
1 polymer ?
#
loop_
_entity_poly.entity_id
_entity_poly.type
_entity_poly.pdbx_seq_one_letter_code
_entity_poly.pdbx_strand_id
1 'polypeptide(L)' 'MMKGLAEVHRAKPNDETTQHLRHLAHDLSNSLETIVQAAYLLEQTKLDEKAKKWTKLIDTAAKDAVRLNRQIREILKSQS' A
#
# COMPACT_ATOMS: atom_id res chain seq x y z
N MET A 1 42.62 -13.00 0.50
CA MET A 1 41.64 -12.24 1.30
C MET A 1 40.65 -11.60 0.34
N MET A 2 39.34 -11.55 0.67
CA MET A 2 38.20 -10.99 -0.10
C MET A 2 37.35 -11.99 -0.94
N LYS A 3 36.69 -12.97 -0.29
CA LYS A 3 35.50 -13.66 -0.85
C LYS A 3 34.40 -13.89 0.20
N GLY A 4 34.17 -12.91 1.09
CA GLY A 4 33.33 -13.09 2.28
C GLY A 4 32.18 -12.09 2.49
N LEU A 5 31.81 -11.25 1.50
CA LEU A 5 30.91 -10.12 1.78
C LEU A 5 29.72 -9.91 0.82
N ALA A 6 29.37 -10.84 -0.06
CA ALA A 6 28.29 -10.57 -1.04
C ALA A 6 27.23 -11.67 -1.23
N GLU A 7 27.11 -12.63 -0.31
CA GLU A 7 25.93 -13.51 -0.26
C GLU A 7 25.26 -13.35 1.10
N VAL A 8 24.67 -12.17 1.33
CA VAL A 8 23.51 -12.11 2.21
C VAL A 8 22.46 -12.96 1.51
N HIS A 9 22.30 -14.21 1.96
CA HIS A 9 21.20 -15.07 1.59
C HIS A 9 19.91 -14.26 1.74
N ARG A 10 19.34 -13.77 0.63
CA ARG A 10 17.92 -13.44 0.58
C ARG A 10 17.21 -14.77 0.69
N ALA A 11 17.04 -15.27 1.90
CA ALA A 11 16.18 -16.42 2.14
C ALA A 11 14.82 -16.06 1.54
N LYS A 12 14.41 -16.80 0.51
CA LYS A 12 13.07 -16.67 -0.08
C LYS A 12 12.10 -16.86 1.10
N PRO A 13 11.17 -15.92 1.36
CA PRO A 13 10.21 -16.10 2.44
C PRO A 13 9.53 -17.46 2.28
N ASN A 14 9.32 -18.19 3.38
CA ASN A 14 8.59 -19.44 3.30
C ASN A 14 7.16 -19.17 2.77
N ASP A 15 6.51 -20.20 2.22
CA ASP A 15 5.23 -20.01 1.51
C ASP A 15 4.14 -19.46 2.44
N GLU A 16 4.15 -19.87 3.72
CA GLU A 16 3.23 -19.35 4.75
C GLU A 16 3.38 -17.83 4.97
N THR A 17 4.60 -17.32 5.10
CA THR A 17 4.85 -15.87 5.24
C THR A 17 4.38 -15.12 4.00
N THR A 18 4.65 -15.66 2.81
CA THR A 18 4.22 -15.04 1.54
C THR A 18 2.69 -15.01 1.44
N GLN A 19 2.01 -16.08 1.82
CA GLN A 19 0.56 -16.14 1.87
C GLN A 19 -0.02 -15.15 2.88
N HIS A 20 0.55 -15.03 4.07
CA HIS A 20 0.08 -14.05 5.07
C HIS A 20 0.23 -12.60 4.58
N LEU A 21 1.38 -12.27 3.96
CA LEU A 21 1.58 -10.94 3.37
C LEU A 21 0.60 -10.64 2.23
N ARG A 22 0.19 -11.65 1.44
CA ARG A 22 -0.86 -11.47 0.41
C ARG A 22 -2.22 -11.13 1.03
N HIS A 23 -2.58 -11.77 2.14
CA HIS A 23 -3.81 -11.46 2.87
C HIS A 23 -3.77 -10.03 3.43
N LEU A 24 -2.67 -9.64 4.09
CA LEU A 24 -2.52 -8.26 4.58
C LEU A 24 -2.57 -7.22 3.47
N ALA A 25 -1.92 -7.47 2.32
CA ALA A 25 -1.98 -6.58 1.16
C ALA A 25 -3.41 -6.52 0.56
N HIS A 26 -4.17 -7.60 0.66
CA HIS A 26 -5.58 -7.63 0.31
C HIS A 26 -6.42 -6.74 1.23
N ASP A 27 -6.32 -6.93 2.54
CA ASP A 27 -7.12 -6.21 3.51
C ASP A 27 -6.76 -4.71 3.54
N LEU A 28 -5.48 -4.39 3.33
CA LEU A 28 -5.03 -3.02 3.13
C LEU A 28 -5.68 -2.39 1.89
N SER A 29 -5.84 -3.14 0.81
CA SER A 29 -6.51 -2.66 -0.40
C SER A 29 -7.96 -2.28 -0.14
N ASN A 30 -8.70 -3.11 0.60
CA ASN A 30 -10.10 -2.85 0.94
C ASN A 30 -10.24 -1.61 1.83
N SER A 31 -9.32 -1.47 2.79
CA SER A 31 -9.27 -0.30 3.67
C SER A 31 -8.98 0.98 2.89
N LEU A 32 -8.01 0.93 1.96
CA LEU A 32 -7.65 2.07 1.12
C LEU A 32 -8.75 2.45 0.12
N GLU A 33 -9.43 1.47 -0.45
CA GLU A 33 -10.60 1.71 -1.30
C GLU A 33 -11.69 2.47 -0.53
N THR A 34 -11.99 2.05 0.70
CA THR A 34 -12.95 2.73 1.57
C THR A 34 -12.55 4.19 1.83
N ILE A 35 -11.26 4.45 2.10
CA ILE A 35 -10.75 5.81 2.33
C ILE A 35 -10.85 6.67 1.06
N VAL A 36 -10.49 6.13 -0.11
CA VAL A 36 -10.60 6.84 -1.39
C VAL A 36 -12.06 7.18 -1.70
N GLN A 37 -12.98 6.24 -1.50
CA GLN A 37 -14.41 6.48 -1.69
C GLN A 37 -14.93 7.55 -0.72
N ALA A 38 -14.56 7.49 0.56
CA ALA A 38 -14.95 8.49 1.54
C ALA A 38 -14.41 9.89 1.19
N ALA A 39 -13.14 10.00 0.77
CA ALA A 39 -12.56 11.26 0.33
C ALA A 39 -13.30 11.83 -0.88
N TYR A 40 -13.60 10.99 -1.88
CA TYR A 40 -14.39 11.37 -3.05
C TYR A 40 -15.80 11.86 -2.71
N LEU A 41 -16.48 11.21 -1.76
CA LEU A 41 -17.79 11.65 -1.29
C LEU A 41 -17.71 12.98 -0.52
N LEU A 42 -16.68 13.18 0.30
CA LEU A 42 -16.46 14.45 1.01
C LEU A 42 -16.26 15.62 0.03
N GLU A 43 -15.53 15.42 -1.07
CA GLU A 43 -15.33 16.44 -2.11
C GLU A 43 -16.64 16.89 -2.78
N GLN A 44 -17.69 16.07 -2.74
CA GLN A 44 -19.01 16.41 -3.28
C GLN A 44 -19.89 17.19 -2.30
N THR A 45 -19.45 17.40 -1.06
CA THR A 45 -20.19 18.16 -0.05
C THR A 45 -19.78 19.63 -0.04
N LYS A 46 -20.59 20.49 0.60
CA LYS A 46 -20.20 21.89 0.84
C LYS A 46 -19.17 21.93 1.97
N LEU A 47 -17.91 22.10 1.59
CA LEU A 47 -16.77 22.25 2.50
C LEU A 47 -16.29 23.70 2.53
N ASP A 48 -15.84 24.16 3.70
CA ASP A 48 -15.06 25.39 3.78
C ASP A 48 -13.63 25.19 3.20
N GLU A 49 -12.88 26.27 3.05
CA GLU A 49 -11.54 26.21 2.44
C GLU A 49 -10.53 25.34 3.23
N LYS A 50 -10.65 25.28 4.56
CA LYS A 50 -9.76 24.43 5.38
C LYS A 50 -10.11 22.96 5.19
N ALA A 51 -11.40 22.63 5.23
CA ALA A 51 -11.90 21.29 5.03
C ALA A 51 -11.56 20.78 3.62
N LYS A 52 -11.69 21.61 2.56
CA LYS A 52 -11.24 21.26 1.20
C LYS A 52 -9.75 20.88 1.16
N LYS A 53 -8.89 21.65 1.84
CA LYS A 53 -7.45 21.36 1.90
C LYS A 53 -7.16 20.02 2.59
N TRP A 54 -7.87 19.71 3.68
CA TRP A 54 -7.71 18.44 4.37
C TRP A 54 -8.22 17.26 3.55
N THR A 55 -9.38 17.38 2.91
CA THR A 55 -9.92 16.35 2.03
C THR A 55 -8.96 16.03 0.89
N LYS A 56 -8.38 17.05 0.25
CA LYS A 56 -7.37 16.86 -0.80
C LYS A 56 -6.09 16.18 -0.29
N LEU A 57 -5.68 16.49 0.94
CA LEU A 57 -4.52 15.84 1.58
C LEU A 57 -4.80 14.34 1.82
N ILE A 58 -6.00 14.00 2.32
CA ILE A 58 -6.44 12.62 2.53
C ILE A 58 -6.49 11.86 1.21
N ASP A 59 -7.14 12.44 0.18
CA ASP A 59 -7.24 11.83 -1.15
C ASP A 59 -5.85 11.54 -1.75
N THR A 60 -4.93 12.51 -1.66
CA THR A 60 -3.56 12.36 -2.16
C THR A 60 -2.83 11.23 -1.44
N ALA A 61 -2.86 11.22 -0.10
CA ALA A 61 -2.20 10.20 0.71
C ALA A 61 -2.79 8.79 0.48
N ALA A 62 -4.12 8.69 0.32
CA ALA A 62 -4.79 7.42 0.05
C ALA A 62 -4.39 6.87 -1.33
N LYS A 63 -4.37 7.71 -2.36
CA LYS A 63 -3.92 7.32 -3.71
C LYS A 63 -2.46 6.88 -3.73
N ASP A 64 -1.58 7.56 -2.99
CA ASP A 64 -0.19 7.13 -2.84
C ASP A 64 -0.07 5.78 -2.13
N ALA A 65 -0.83 5.57 -1.06
CA ALA A 65 -0.86 4.29 -0.36
C ALA A 65 -1.41 3.15 -1.26
N VAL A 66 -2.41 3.42 -2.12
CA VAL A 66 -2.89 2.46 -3.13
C VAL A 66 -1.77 2.07 -4.09
N ARG A 67 -1.02 3.06 -4.59
CA ARG A 67 0.14 2.83 -5.46
C ARG A 67 1.20 1.97 -4.77
N LEU A 68 1.54 2.26 -3.51
CA LEU A 68 2.49 1.49 -2.72
C LEU A 68 2.01 0.05 -2.49
N ASN A 69 0.74 -0.13 -2.12
CA ASN A 69 0.17 -1.47 -1.92
C ASN A 69 0.17 -2.30 -3.21
N ARG A 70 -0.06 -1.66 -4.37
CA ARG A 70 0.09 -2.32 -5.67
C ARG A 70 1.53 -2.79 -5.89
N GLN A 71 2.53 -1.96 -5.60
CA GLN A 71 3.93 -2.36 -5.71
C GLN A 71 4.27 -3.55 -4.80
N ILE A 72 3.75 -3.56 -3.57
CA ILE A 72 3.90 -4.71 -2.64
C ILE A 72 3.31 -5.98 -3.27
N ARG A 73 2.11 -5.90 -3.83
CA ARG A 73 1.47 -7.07 -4.47
C ARG A 73 2.26 -7.59 -5.68
N GLU A 74 2.82 -6.71 -6.51
CA GLU A 74 3.68 -7.14 -7.62
C GLU A 74 4.95 -7.85 -7.13
N ILE A 75 5.56 -7.37 -6.04
CA ILE A 75 6.68 -8.06 -5.39
C ILE A 75 6.24 -9.43 -4.88
N LEU A 76 5.11 -9.54 -4.18
CA LEU A 76 4.61 -10.82 -3.67
C LEU A 76 4.20 -11.81 -4.78
N LYS A 77 3.83 -11.29 -5.95
CA LYS A 77 3.54 -12.08 -7.15
C LYS A 77 4.81 -12.61 -7.82
N SER A 78 5.90 -11.83 -7.85
CA SER A 78 7.17 -12.27 -8.42
C SER A 78 7.92 -13.29 -7.54
N GLN A 79 7.48 -13.47 -6.29
CA GLN A 79 8.03 -14.47 -5.36
C GLN A 79 7.37 -15.84 -5.45
N SER A 80 6.33 -16.03 -6.28
CA SER A 80 5.82 -17.38 -6.58
C SER A 80 6.83 -18.13 -7.44
#